data_AF-A0A7C0YQM0-F1
#
_entry.id   AF-A0A7C0YQM0-F1
#
_cell.length_a   1.000
_cell.length_b   1.000
_cell.length_c   1.000
_cell.angle_alpha   90.00
_cell.angle_beta   90.00
_cell.angle_gamma   90.00
#
_symmetry.space_group_name_H-M   'P 1'
#
loop_
_entity.id
_entity.type
_entity.pdbx_description
1 polymer ?
#
loop_
_entity_poly.entity_id
_entity_poly.type
_entity_poly.pdbx_seq_one_letter_code
_entity_poly.pdbx_strand_id
1 'polypeptide(L)'
;MKVEWLYEKHNKGIKCLVCERRCLIEEGKKGLCKNYANLKGKLVHIGYGKLSAVESRPIEIKPFFHYYPNSTALTFSGFGCNFYCPWCQNYHLSFSDIPEWIREISPEELVTLALRNKDQGLCASFNEPTTLYTYLLDVFELGKKKGLYCCLVTNGYFTIKALRSLI
;
A
#
# COMPACT_ATOMS: atom_id res chain seq x y z
N MET A 1 5.06 11.37 3.32
CA MET A 1 3.68 11.78 2.89
C MET A 1 3.72 12.18 1.41
N LYS A 2 2.65 11.94 0.63
CA LYS A 2 2.59 12.32 -0.80
C LYS A 2 1.19 12.75 -1.23
N VAL A 3 1.07 13.71 -2.15
CA VAL A 3 -0.24 14.10 -2.72
C VAL A 3 -0.75 12.97 -3.62
N GLU A 4 -2.03 12.65 -3.49
CA GLU A 4 -2.75 11.69 -4.33
C GLU A 4 -3.68 12.43 -5.27
N TRP A 5 -3.68 12.05 -6.55
CA TRP A 5 -4.46 12.71 -7.60
C TRP A 5 -5.76 11.96 -7.94
N LEU A 6 -5.95 10.76 -7.40
CA LEU A 6 -7.20 10.00 -7.49
C LEU A 6 -8.25 10.49 -6.48
N TYR A 7 -8.79 11.67 -6.74
CA TYR A 7 -9.95 12.18 -6.03
C TYR A 7 -10.81 13.10 -6.90
N GLU A 8 -12.06 13.32 -6.46
CA GLU A 8 -12.95 14.35 -6.97
C GLU A 8 -13.23 15.38 -5.88
N LYS A 9 -13.35 16.66 -6.26
CA LYS A 9 -13.86 17.68 -5.35
C LYS A 9 -15.36 17.47 -5.14
N HIS A 10 -15.81 17.67 -3.91
CA HIS A 10 -17.21 17.56 -3.52
C HIS A 10 -17.58 18.71 -2.60
N ASN A 11 -18.87 19.10 -2.53
CA ASN A 11 -19.30 20.29 -1.77
C ASN A 11 -18.92 20.24 -0.28
N LYS A 12 -18.81 19.03 0.28
CA LYS A 12 -18.50 18.79 1.70
C LYS A 12 -17.04 18.33 1.94
N GLY A 13 -16.21 18.23 0.91
CA GLY A 13 -14.84 17.71 1.05
C GLY A 13 -14.29 17.12 -0.24
N ILE A 14 -13.51 16.05 -0.13
CA ILE A 14 -12.98 15.32 -1.29
C ILE A 14 -13.49 13.89 -1.29
N LYS A 15 -13.84 13.39 -2.47
CA LYS A 15 -14.21 11.98 -2.67
C LYS A 15 -12.97 11.23 -3.13
N CYS A 16 -12.40 10.40 -2.26
CA CYS A 16 -11.25 9.56 -2.59
C CYS A 16 -11.65 8.50 -3.62
N LEU A 17 -10.83 8.25 -4.64
CA LEU A 17 -11.10 7.28 -5.71
C LEU A 17 -10.07 6.14 -5.78
N VAL A 18 -9.30 5.92 -4.70
CA VAL A 18 -8.29 4.85 -4.66
C VAL A 18 -8.92 3.46 -4.53
N CYS A 19 -9.93 3.31 -3.66
CA CYS A 19 -10.66 2.06 -3.44
C CYS A 19 -12.18 2.25 -3.60
N GLU A 20 -12.90 1.14 -3.77
CA GLU A 20 -14.35 1.17 -4.01
C GLU A 20 -15.17 1.65 -2.80
N ARG A 21 -14.56 1.91 -1.63
CA ARG A 21 -15.25 2.61 -0.52
C ARG A 21 -15.59 4.05 -0.86
N ARG A 22 -14.83 4.68 -1.75
CA ARG A 22 -15.03 6.05 -2.24
C ARG A 22 -15.32 7.07 -1.13
N CYS A 23 -14.52 7.04 -0.06
CA CYS A 23 -14.76 7.85 1.14
C CYS A 23 -14.88 9.33 0.79
N LEU A 24 -15.92 9.99 1.32
CA LEU A 24 -16.02 11.45 1.36
C LEU A 24 -15.28 11.95 2.60
N ILE A 25 -14.20 12.71 2.39
CA ILE A 25 -13.27 13.14 3.44
C ILE A 25 -13.37 14.66 3.56
N GLU A 26 -13.92 15.13 4.68
CA GLU A 26 -13.98 16.56 5.03
C GLU A 26 -12.58 17.11 5.34
N GLU A 27 -12.41 18.42 5.28
CA GLU A 27 -11.12 19.08 5.55
C GLU A 27 -10.58 18.71 6.95
N GLY A 28 -9.29 18.35 7.02
CA GLY A 28 -8.63 17.92 8.26
C GLY A 28 -9.02 16.50 8.73
N LYS A 29 -9.92 15.80 8.03
CA LYS A 29 -10.31 14.42 8.36
C LYS A 29 -9.52 13.39 7.56
N LYS A 30 -9.60 12.14 8.01
CA LYS A 30 -9.03 10.96 7.36
C LYS A 30 -10.14 10.07 6.80
N GLY A 31 -9.84 9.36 5.72
CA GLY A 31 -10.67 8.26 5.24
C GLY A 31 -10.64 7.07 6.19
N LEU A 32 -11.53 6.11 5.98
CA LEU A 32 -11.68 4.95 6.87
C LEU A 32 -10.40 4.14 7.07
N CYS A 33 -9.59 3.97 6.01
CA CYS A 33 -8.32 3.24 6.13
C CYS A 33 -7.24 4.00 6.91
N LYS A 34 -7.49 5.24 7.34
CA LYS A 34 -6.57 6.11 8.09
C LYS A 34 -5.29 6.52 7.35
N ASN A 35 -5.14 6.12 6.09
CA ASN A 35 -3.95 6.42 5.27
C ASN A 35 -4.12 7.64 4.34
N TYR A 36 -5.35 8.08 4.10
CA TYR A 36 -5.64 9.24 3.26
C TYR A 36 -6.32 10.32 4.08
N ALA A 37 -5.84 11.56 3.96
CA ALA A 37 -6.41 12.73 4.60
C ALA A 37 -6.74 13.81 3.58
N ASN A 38 -7.74 14.63 3.87
CA ASN A 38 -7.98 15.86 3.14
C ASN A 38 -7.22 16.99 3.82
N LEU A 39 -6.15 17.48 3.19
CA LEU A 39 -5.35 18.59 3.70
C LEU A 39 -5.32 19.72 2.68
N LYS A 40 -5.88 20.87 3.06
CA LYS A 40 -6.00 22.07 2.23
C LYS A 40 -6.70 21.78 0.90
N GLY A 41 -7.79 21.00 0.92
CA GLY A 41 -8.57 20.62 -0.25
C GLY A 41 -7.87 19.65 -1.21
N LYS A 42 -6.84 18.92 -0.74
CA LYS A 42 -6.09 17.93 -1.51
C LYS A 42 -6.12 16.59 -0.80
N LEU A 43 -6.25 15.50 -1.57
CA LEU A 43 -6.05 14.16 -1.04
C LEU A 43 -4.55 13.96 -0.78
N VAL A 44 -4.18 13.69 0.47
CA VAL A 44 -2.80 13.41 0.87
C VAL A 44 -2.72 12.01 1.43
N HIS A 45 -1.84 11.20 0.85
CA HIS A 45 -1.43 9.91 1.35
C HIS A 45 -0.46 10.13 2.52
N ILE A 46 -0.99 10.09 3.75
CA ILE A 46 -0.24 10.31 4.98
C ILE A 46 0.55 9.06 5.42
N GLY A 47 0.14 7.87 4.96
CA GLY A 47 0.84 6.60 5.18
C GLY A 47 1.97 6.29 4.19
N TYR A 48 2.29 7.20 3.27
CA TYR A 48 3.33 6.99 2.27
C TYR A 48 4.67 6.63 2.92
N GLY A 49 5.21 5.44 2.60
CA GLY A 49 6.46 4.91 3.15
C GLY A 49 6.42 4.55 4.65
N LYS A 50 5.26 4.61 5.31
CA LYS A 50 5.10 4.22 6.72
C LYS A 50 4.73 2.74 6.81
N LEU A 51 5.76 1.90 6.88
CA LEU A 51 5.62 0.44 6.81
C LEU A 51 5.54 -0.18 8.20
N SER A 52 4.63 -1.15 8.38
CA SER A 52 4.45 -1.90 9.63
C SER A 52 5.30 -3.17 9.68
N ALA A 53 5.63 -3.73 8.52
CA ALA A 53 6.54 -4.86 8.38
C ALA A 53 7.32 -4.75 7.06
N VAL A 54 8.57 -5.20 7.08
CA VAL A 54 9.46 -5.34 5.92
C VAL A 54 10.33 -6.57 6.15
N GLU A 55 10.09 -7.65 5.39
CA GLU A 55 10.78 -8.93 5.56
C GLU A 55 10.91 -9.71 4.24
N SER A 56 12.08 -10.30 3.99
CA SER A 56 12.28 -11.21 2.86
C SER A 56 11.57 -12.54 3.13
N ARG A 57 10.69 -12.97 2.22
CA ARG A 57 9.91 -14.20 2.39
C ARG A 57 9.89 -15.03 1.12
N PRO A 58 9.92 -16.39 1.23
CA PRO A 58 9.71 -17.28 0.09
C PRO A 58 8.42 -16.97 -0.67
N ILE A 59 8.39 -17.26 -1.97
CA ILE A 59 7.18 -17.07 -2.78
C ILE A 59 6.11 -18.12 -2.43
N GLU A 60 6.53 -19.30 -1.96
CA GLU A 60 5.70 -20.48 -1.71
C GLU A 60 4.73 -20.30 -0.54
N ILE A 61 4.99 -19.35 0.36
CA ILE A 61 4.07 -19.03 1.46
C ILE A 61 2.95 -18.04 1.04
N LYS A 62 3.04 -17.49 -0.16
CA LYS A 62 2.05 -16.54 -0.70
C LYS A 62 0.99 -17.35 -1.48
N PRO A 63 -0.25 -16.85 -1.59
CA PRO A 63 -1.35 -17.59 -2.23
C PRO A 63 -1.25 -17.56 -3.77
N PHE A 64 -0.07 -17.86 -4.32
CA PHE A 64 0.18 -17.97 -5.75
C PHE A 64 0.46 -19.42 -6.13
N PHE A 65 -0.16 -19.91 -7.20
CA PHE A 65 0.13 -21.22 -7.75
C PHE A 65 1.26 -21.11 -8.78
N HIS A 66 2.37 -21.83 -8.55
CA HIS A 66 3.50 -21.96 -9.48
C HIS A 66 4.02 -20.62 -10.03
N TYR A 67 4.26 -19.65 -9.15
CA TYR A 67 4.76 -18.33 -9.50
C TYR A 67 6.17 -18.14 -8.95
N TYR A 68 7.16 -17.89 -9.81
CA TYR A 68 8.60 -17.73 -9.49
C TYR A 68 9.17 -18.73 -8.46
N PRO A 69 9.08 -20.06 -8.68
CA PRO A 69 9.53 -21.06 -7.70
C PRO A 69 10.97 -20.87 -7.22
N ASN A 70 11.22 -21.21 -5.95
CA ASN A 70 12.53 -21.09 -5.28
C ASN A 70 13.09 -19.68 -5.25
N SER A 71 12.22 -18.67 -5.23
CA SER A 71 12.60 -17.26 -5.10
C SER A 71 12.08 -16.66 -3.80
N THR A 72 12.69 -15.55 -3.39
CA THR A 72 12.21 -14.72 -2.29
C THR A 72 11.75 -13.37 -2.82
N ALA A 73 10.77 -12.80 -2.13
CA ALA A 73 10.32 -11.44 -2.36
C ALA A 73 10.36 -10.66 -1.06
N LEU A 74 10.95 -9.46 -1.10
CA LEU A 74 10.88 -8.51 0.00
C LEU A 74 9.41 -8.13 0.18
N THR A 75 8.84 -8.61 1.27
CA THR A 75 7.43 -8.47 1.60
C THR A 75 7.26 -7.30 2.55
N PHE A 76 6.36 -6.38 2.22
CA PHE A 76 6.11 -5.19 3.01
C PHE A 76 4.61 -4.91 3.19
N SER A 77 4.28 -4.17 4.23
CA SER A 77 2.90 -3.81 4.56
C SER A 77 2.82 -2.47 5.29
N GLY A 78 1.63 -1.87 5.31
CA GLY A 78 1.36 -0.61 5.98
C GLY A 78 0.55 -0.79 7.27
N PHE A 79 0.07 0.32 7.81
CA PHE A 79 -0.92 0.33 8.89
C PHE A 79 -2.32 0.59 8.33
N GLY A 80 -3.36 0.19 9.04
CA GLY A 80 -4.74 0.41 8.62
C GLY A 80 -5.18 -0.50 7.46
N CYS A 81 -6.48 -0.59 7.25
CA CYS A 81 -7.08 -1.40 6.19
C CYS A 81 -8.39 -0.75 5.74
N ASN A 82 -8.82 -1.00 4.50
CA ASN A 82 -10.12 -0.55 4.02
C ASN A 82 -11.27 -1.48 4.48
N PHE A 83 -10.95 -2.68 5.00
CA PHE A 83 -11.89 -3.68 5.52
C PHE A 83 -11.64 -3.92 7.02
N TYR A 84 -12.70 -4.30 7.74
CA TYR A 84 -12.65 -4.74 9.14
C TYR A 84 -13.14 -6.19 9.24
N CYS A 85 -12.37 -7.11 8.65
CA CYS A 85 -12.73 -8.52 8.62
C CYS A 85 -12.83 -9.09 10.05
N PRO A 86 -13.92 -9.81 10.43
CA PRO A 86 -14.09 -10.36 11.77
C PRO A 86 -12.96 -11.30 12.24
N TRP A 87 -12.26 -11.93 11.31
CA TRP A 87 -11.19 -12.90 11.58
C TRP A 87 -9.84 -12.46 11.01
N CYS A 88 -9.56 -11.16 11.01
CA CYS A 88 -8.30 -10.63 10.50
C CYS A 88 -7.11 -11.16 11.33
N GLN A 89 -6.27 -12.02 10.74
CA GLN A 89 -5.06 -12.53 11.40
C GLN A 89 -4.05 -11.41 11.71
N ASN A 90 -4.06 -10.36 10.88
CA ASN A 90 -3.18 -9.20 11.02
C ASN A 90 -3.93 -7.99 11.61
N TYR A 91 -4.91 -8.21 12.51
CA TYR A 91 -5.75 -7.13 13.05
C TYR A 91 -4.94 -6.03 13.77
N HIS A 92 -3.85 -6.43 14.44
CA HIS A 92 -2.97 -5.52 15.19
C HIS A 92 -2.34 -4.43 14.31
N LEU A 93 -2.05 -4.73 13.05
CA LEU A 93 -1.57 -3.77 12.04
C LEU A 93 -2.69 -3.23 11.13
N SER A 94 -3.75 -4.01 10.91
CA SER A 94 -4.85 -3.63 10.01
C SER A 94 -5.83 -2.65 10.64
N PHE A 95 -6.01 -2.68 11.96
CA PHE A 95 -6.98 -1.85 12.67
C PHE A 95 -6.32 -0.71 13.47
N SER A 96 -5.00 -0.61 13.42
CA SER A 96 -4.23 0.45 14.07
C SER A 96 -4.17 1.74 13.25
N ASP A 97 -3.89 2.83 13.95
CA ASP A 97 -3.42 4.08 13.35
C ASP A 97 -1.93 3.96 12.98
N ILE A 98 -1.47 4.85 12.10
CA ILE A 98 -0.04 4.99 11.79
C ILE A 98 0.65 5.58 13.04
N PRO A 99 1.64 4.90 13.66
CA PRO A 99 2.35 5.43 14.82
C PRO A 99 3.13 6.71 14.50
N GLU A 100 3.17 7.68 15.41
CA GLU A 100 3.86 8.96 15.16
C GLU A 100 5.38 8.79 15.01
N TRP A 101 5.96 7.84 15.73
CA TRP A 101 7.40 7.56 15.74
C TRP A 101 7.88 6.72 14.55
N ILE A 102 6.98 6.24 13.68
CA ILE A 102 7.37 5.35 12.58
C ILE A 102 8.16 6.13 11.53
N ARG A 103 9.35 5.62 11.17
CA ARG A 103 10.17 6.21 10.11
C ARG A 103 9.53 6.01 8.74
N GLU A 104 9.74 6.95 7.84
CA GLU A 104 9.39 6.79 6.42
C GLU A 104 10.53 6.08 5.68
N ILE A 105 10.20 5.01 4.94
CA ILE A 105 11.10 4.28 4.06
C ILE A 105 10.79 4.71 2.63
N SER A 106 11.78 5.29 1.93
CA SER A 106 11.57 5.70 0.54
C SER A 106 11.45 4.48 -0.39
N PRO A 107 10.80 4.62 -1.57
CA PRO A 107 10.77 3.56 -2.56
C PRO A 107 12.17 3.04 -2.96
N GLU A 108 13.14 3.95 -3.12
CA GLU A 108 14.53 3.62 -3.46
C GLU A 108 15.21 2.82 -2.35
N GLU A 109 14.96 3.19 -1.09
CA GLU A 109 15.50 2.48 0.06
C GLU A 109 14.96 1.05 0.13
N LEU A 110 13.65 0.87 -0.08
CA LEU A 110 13.00 -0.44 -0.07
C LEU A 110 13.52 -1.35 -1.20
N VAL A 111 13.64 -0.80 -2.42
CA VAL A 111 14.19 -1.54 -3.57
C VAL A 111 15.66 -1.87 -3.35
N THR A 112 16.44 -0.95 -2.78
CA THR A 112 17.85 -1.20 -2.44
C THR A 112 17.98 -2.31 -1.40
N LEU A 113 17.09 -2.37 -0.41
CA LEU A 113 17.05 -3.43 0.59
C LEU A 113 16.76 -4.79 -0.06
N ALA A 114 15.79 -4.88 -0.98
CA ALA A 114 15.47 -6.11 -1.70
C ALA A 114 16.69 -6.63 -2.48
N LEU A 115 17.37 -5.73 -3.20
CA LEU A 115 18.58 -6.08 -3.95
C LEU A 115 19.72 -6.54 -3.04
N ARG A 116 19.93 -5.88 -1.89
CA ARG A 116 20.92 -6.28 -0.88
C ARG A 116 20.64 -7.67 -0.31
N ASN A 117 19.36 -7.98 -0.09
CA ASN A 117 18.91 -9.28 0.40
C ASN A 117 18.91 -10.37 -0.69
N LYS A 118 19.23 -10.01 -1.94
CA LYS A 118 19.15 -10.89 -3.12
C LYS A 118 17.75 -11.43 -3.39
N ASP A 119 16.72 -10.69 -2.96
CA ASP A 119 15.34 -10.99 -3.33
C ASP A 119 15.17 -10.79 -4.84
N GLN A 120 14.35 -11.65 -5.45
CA GLN A 120 14.01 -11.57 -6.87
C GLN A 120 12.70 -10.79 -7.10
N GLY A 121 11.99 -10.43 -6.03
CA GLY A 121 10.75 -9.68 -6.13
C GLY A 121 10.42 -8.78 -4.95
N LEU A 122 9.32 -8.05 -5.12
CA LEU A 122 8.70 -7.18 -4.14
C LEU A 122 7.26 -7.65 -3.95
N CYS A 123 6.78 -7.70 -2.71
CA CYS A 123 5.42 -8.13 -2.42
C CYS A 123 4.75 -7.22 -1.38
N ALA A 124 3.64 -6.57 -1.74
CA ALA A 124 2.80 -5.92 -0.75
C ALA A 124 1.76 -6.92 -0.20
N SER A 125 1.68 -7.08 1.11
CA SER A 125 0.85 -8.11 1.78
C SER A 125 0.51 -7.75 3.24
N PHE A 126 0.12 -8.73 4.05
CA PHE A 126 -0.32 -8.65 5.47
C PHE A 126 -1.62 -7.89 5.74
N ASN A 127 -1.66 -6.58 5.46
CA ASN A 127 -2.88 -5.79 5.49
C ASN A 127 -3.49 -5.68 4.08
N GLU A 128 -4.01 -4.51 3.73
CA GLU A 128 -4.53 -4.25 2.40
C GLU A 128 -3.59 -3.30 1.62
N PRO A 129 -2.92 -3.79 0.56
CA PRO A 129 -2.03 -2.97 -0.27
C PRO A 129 -2.67 -1.72 -0.89
N THR A 130 -3.99 -1.73 -1.14
CA THR A 130 -4.70 -0.55 -1.67
C THR A 130 -4.53 0.70 -0.81
N THR A 131 -4.28 0.54 0.50
CA THR A 131 -4.05 1.69 1.39
C THR A 131 -2.71 2.38 1.15
N LEU A 132 -1.81 1.73 0.41
CA LEU A 132 -0.47 2.21 0.04
C LEU A 132 -0.36 2.60 -1.44
N TYR A 133 -1.47 2.77 -2.16
CA TYR A 133 -1.51 2.87 -3.63
C TYR A 133 -0.41 3.71 -4.28
N THR A 134 -0.22 4.98 -3.88
CA THR A 134 0.81 5.84 -4.48
C THR A 134 2.22 5.29 -4.27
N TYR A 135 2.48 4.72 -3.09
CA TYR A 135 3.77 4.13 -2.74
C TYR A 135 4.02 2.85 -3.54
N LEU A 136 2.99 2.06 -3.81
CA LEU A 136 3.08 0.87 -4.67
C LEU A 136 3.52 1.23 -6.09
N LEU A 137 2.96 2.30 -6.68
CA LEU A 137 3.36 2.76 -8.02
C LEU A 137 4.86 3.05 -8.07
N ASP A 138 5.36 3.84 -7.12
CA ASP A 138 6.77 4.23 -7.10
C ASP A 138 7.69 3.02 -6.85
N VAL A 139 7.34 2.17 -5.88
CA VAL A 139 8.12 0.97 -5.54
C VAL A 139 8.16 -0.02 -6.69
N PHE A 140 7.03 -0.31 -7.33
CA PHE A 140 6.97 -1.30 -8.41
C PHE A 140 7.59 -0.78 -9.69
N GLU A 141 7.45 0.52 -10.00
CA GLU A 141 8.15 1.13 -11.13
C GLU A 141 9.67 1.00 -10.97
N LEU A 142 10.20 1.33 -9.78
CA LEU A 142 11.63 1.22 -9.48
C LEU A 142 12.09 -0.24 -9.44
N GLY A 143 11.32 -1.13 -8.82
CA GLY A 143 11.64 -2.57 -8.75
C GLY A 143 11.73 -3.19 -10.14
N LYS A 144 10.76 -2.92 -11.02
CA LYS A 144 10.76 -3.40 -12.40
C LYS A 144 11.98 -2.93 -13.18
N LYS A 145 12.39 -1.66 -13.01
CA LYS A 145 13.64 -1.11 -13.60
C LYS A 145 14.91 -1.84 -13.12
N LYS A 146 14.84 -2.55 -12.00
CA LYS A 146 15.94 -3.36 -11.43
C LYS A 146 15.77 -4.87 -11.65
N GLY A 147 14.77 -5.29 -12.43
CA GLY A 147 14.52 -6.70 -12.74
C GLY A 147 13.79 -7.48 -11.64
N LEU A 148 13.22 -6.78 -10.64
CA LEU A 148 12.40 -7.42 -9.60
C LEU A 148 10.98 -7.64 -10.11
N TYR A 149 10.43 -8.83 -9.90
CA TYR A 149 8.99 -9.06 -10.09
C TYR A 149 8.20 -8.38 -8.97
N CYS A 150 6.95 -8.00 -9.24
CA CYS A 150 6.09 -7.31 -8.26
C CYS A 150 4.82 -8.11 -7.99
N CYS A 151 4.44 -8.24 -6.72
CA CYS A 151 3.27 -9.00 -6.27
C CYS A 151 2.39 -8.18 -5.34
N LEU A 152 1.09 -8.43 -5.42
CA LEU A 152 0.07 -7.88 -4.52
C LEU A 152 -0.76 -9.03 -3.96
N VAL A 153 -0.82 -9.14 -2.63
CA VAL A 153 -1.81 -9.98 -1.95
C VAL A 153 -2.85 -9.03 -1.36
N THR A 154 -3.97 -8.87 -2.06
CA THR A 154 -4.98 -7.83 -1.83
C THR A 154 -6.38 -8.43 -1.77
N ASN A 155 -7.30 -7.76 -1.10
CA ASN A 155 -8.74 -8.01 -1.18
C ASN A 155 -9.37 -7.56 -2.52
N GLY A 156 -8.58 -6.95 -3.41
CA GLY A 156 -9.02 -6.57 -4.75
C GLY A 156 -9.93 -5.35 -4.79
N TYR A 157 -10.06 -4.58 -3.70
CA TYR A 157 -11.02 -3.49 -3.58
C TYR A 157 -10.55 -2.14 -4.15
N PHE A 158 -9.57 -2.17 -5.07
CA PHE A 158 -9.16 -1.01 -5.86
C PHE A 158 -10.31 -0.52 -6.73
N THR A 159 -10.38 0.78 -7.01
CA THR A 159 -11.18 1.21 -8.16
C THR A 159 -10.52 0.78 -9.46
N ILE A 160 -11.31 0.59 -10.53
CA ILE A 160 -10.77 0.29 -11.86
C ILE A 160 -9.75 1.35 -12.32
N LYS A 161 -9.96 2.62 -11.96
CA LYS A 161 -9.03 3.71 -12.30
C LYS A 161 -7.69 3.54 -11.58
N ALA A 162 -7.69 3.20 -10.29
CA ALA A 162 -6.47 2.92 -9.55
C ALA A 162 -5.77 1.65 -10.06
N LEU A 163 -6.54 0.57 -10.28
CA LEU A 163 -5.98 -0.71 -10.73
C LEU A 163 -5.26 -0.59 -12.08
N ARG A 164 -5.81 0.18 -13.03
CA ARG A 164 -5.19 0.41 -14.35
C ARG A 164 -3.83 1.09 -14.29
N SER A 165 -3.51 1.82 -13.23
CA SER A 165 -2.19 2.45 -13.08
C SER A 165 -1.14 1.48 -12.52
N LEU A 166 -1.56 0.35 -11.93
CA LEU A 166 -0.68 -0.67 -11.36
C LEU A 166 -0.27 -1.77 -12.37
N ILE A 167 -0.91 -1.84 -13.54
CA ILE A 167 -0.71 -2.85 -14.59
C ILE A 167 0.01 -2.21 -15.77
#